data_AF-A0A933QH03-F1
#
_entry.id   AF-A0A933QH03-F1
#
_cell.length_a   1.000
_cell.length_b   1.000
_cell.length_c   1.000
_cell.angle_alpha   90.00
_cell.angle_beta   90.00
_cell.angle_gamma   90.00
#
_symmetry.space_group_name_H-M   'P 1'
#
loop_
_entity.id
_entity.type
_entity.pdbx_description
1 polymer ?
#
loop_
_entity_poly.entity_id
_entity_poly.type
_entity_poly.pdbx_seq_one_letter_code
_entity_poly.pdbx_strand_id
1 'polypeptide(L)' 'MVTQHTPIMQYRQALQIAKDNNMFVVEKDGHYIVYRKNPIRNIYLGACSSAGALFKKVSSCASH' A
#
# COMPACT_ATOMS: atom_id res chain seq x y z
N MET A 1 -27.07 -5.21 -5.94
CA MET A 1 -26.19 -4.05 -5.68
C MET A 1 -24.87 -4.57 -5.10
N VAL A 2 -23.85 -4.78 -5.93
CA VAL A 2 -22.47 -4.98 -5.44
C VAL A 2 -21.59 -4.24 -6.42
N THR A 3 -21.32 -2.97 -6.16
CA THR A 3 -20.24 -2.23 -6.81
C THR A 3 -18.94 -2.88 -6.37
N GLN A 4 -18.52 -3.93 -7.08
CA GLN A 4 -17.16 -4.44 -7.02
C GLN A 4 -16.27 -3.33 -7.57
N HIS A 5 -15.89 -2.39 -6.72
CA HIS A 5 -14.73 -1.54 -6.98
C HIS A 5 -13.57 -2.49 -7.25
N THR A 6 -13.17 -2.57 -8.52
CA THR A 6 -12.22 -3.56 -8.99
C THR A 6 -10.95 -3.49 -8.13
N PRO A 7 -10.48 -4.61 -7.56
CA PRO A 7 -9.29 -4.64 -6.70
C PRO A 7 -8.06 -4.00 -7.38
N ILE A 8 -8.03 -4.00 -8.71
CA ILE A 8 -7.02 -3.35 -9.55
C ILE A 8 -6.99 -1.82 -9.39
N MET A 9 -8.13 -1.13 -9.31
CA MET A 9 -8.16 0.33 -9.15
C MET A 9 -7.64 0.76 -7.78
N GLN A 10 -8.07 0.08 -6.72
CA GLN A 10 -7.58 0.33 -5.36
C GLN A 10 -6.09 0.06 -5.23
N TYR A 11 -5.60 -1.00 -5.88
CA TYR A 11 -4.18 -1.32 -5.92
C TYR A 11 -3.35 -0.22 -6.61
N ARG A 12 -3.80 0.25 -7.78
CA ARG A 12 -3.15 1.36 -8.49
C ARG A 12 -3.11 2.64 -7.66
N GLN A 13 -4.22 3.00 -7.01
CA GLN A 13 -4.26 4.16 -6.13
C GLN A 13 -3.31 4.00 -4.94
N ALA A 14 -3.27 2.81 -4.31
CA ALA A 14 -2.37 2.54 -3.20
C ALA A 14 -0.89 2.66 -3.61
N LEU A 15 -0.51 2.15 -4.80
CA LEU A 15 0.83 2.31 -5.35
C LEU A 15 1.18 3.77 -5.63
N GLN A 16 0.23 4.55 -6.14
CA GLN A 16 0.43 5.97 -6.41
C GLN A 16 0.68 6.75 -5.11
N ILE A 17 -0.16 6.55 -4.09
CA ILE A 17 -0.02 7.21 -2.78
C ILE A 17 1.29 6.77 -2.11
N ALA A 18 1.63 5.48 -2.21
CA ALA A 18 2.88 4.97 -1.67
C ALA A 18 4.06 5.71 -2.32
N LYS A 19 4.11 5.79 -3.65
CA LYS A 19 5.18 6.47 -4.37
C LYS A 19 5.30 7.94 -3.99
N ASP A 20 4.18 8.64 -3.87
CA ASP A 20 4.12 10.06 -3.49
C ASP A 20 4.71 10.32 -2.08
N ASN A 21 4.51 9.37 -1.17
CA ASN A 21 4.93 9.47 0.23
C ASN A 21 6.27 8.77 0.52
N ASN A 22 7.12 8.57 -0.49
CA ASN A 22 8.39 7.84 -0.36
C ASN A 22 8.18 6.44 0.24
N MET A 23 7.11 5.74 -0.13
CA MET A 23 6.84 4.35 0.25
C MET A 23 6.87 3.45 -1.00
N PHE A 24 7.08 2.15 -0.78
CA PHE A 24 6.97 1.14 -1.81
C PHE A 24 6.27 -0.11 -1.27
N VAL A 25 5.60 -0.83 -2.17
CA VAL A 25 4.82 -2.03 -1.86
C VAL A 25 5.47 -3.22 -2.55
N VAL A 26 5.61 -4.32 -1.82
CA VAL A 26 6.12 -5.60 -2.32
C VAL A 26 5.03 -6.63 -2.18
N GLU A 27 4.69 -7.34 -3.25
CA GLU A 27 3.78 -8.47 -3.19
C GLU A 27 4.58 -9.76 -2.97
N LYS A 28 4.21 -10.52 -1.93
CA LYS A 28 4.83 -11.81 -1.60
C LYS A 28 3.76 -12.77 -1.09
N ASP A 29 3.65 -13.95 -1.72
CA ASP A 29 2.71 -15.01 -1.33
C ASP A 29 1.23 -14.54 -1.24
N GLY A 30 0.82 -13.59 -2.09
CA GLY A 30 -0.52 -12.99 -2.04
C GLY A 30 -0.74 -11.95 -0.92
N HIS A 31 0.33 -11.58 -0.22
CA HIS A 31 0.34 -10.49 0.76
C HIS A 31 1.10 -9.28 0.21
N TYR A 32 0.56 -8.09 0.46
CA TYR A 32 1.19 -6.82 0.13
C TYR A 32 1.92 -6.26 1.35
N ILE A 33 3.22 -6.06 1.23
CA ILE A 33 4.09 -5.54 2.28
C ILE A 33 4.48 -4.11 1.94
N VAL A 34 4.24 -3.18 2.86
CA VAL A 34 4.53 -1.75 2.69
C VAL A 34 5.80 -1.38 3.44
N TYR A 35 6.67 -0.66 2.75
CA TYR A 35 7.90 -0.10 3.30
C TYR A 35 7.95 1.40 3.04
N ARG A 36 8.50 2.16 3.98
CA ARG A 36 8.92 3.54 3.77
C ARG A 36 10.37 3.57 3.34
N LYS A 37 10.64 4.17 2.20
CA LYS A 37 11.99 4.48 1.72
C LYS A 37 12.56 5.57 2.61
N ASN A 38 13.70 5.29 3.22
CA ASN A 38 14.46 6.24 4.02
C ASN A 38 15.93 6.09 3.61
N PRO A 39 16.70 7.20 3.49
CA PRO A 39 18.07 7.19 3.02
C PRO A 39 19.01 6.27 3.80
N ILE A 40 18.73 5.98 5.08
CA ILE A 40 19.59 5.14 5.92
C ILE A 40 19.20 3.66 5.80
N ARG A 41 17.91 3.35 5.88
CA ARG A 41 17.37 2.00 5.73
C ARG A 41 15.87 2.05 5.45
N ASN A 42 15.36 1.09 4.68
CA ASN A 42 13.93 0.95 4.47
C ASN A 42 13.23 0.58 5.78
N ILE A 43 12.12 1.24 6.09
CA ILE A 43 11.35 1.02 7.31
C ILE A 43 10.13 0.18 6.95
N TYR A 44 9.96 -0.96 7.61
CA TYR A 44 8.76 -1.77 7.47
C TYR A 44 7.56 -1.07 8.13
N LEU A 45 6.46 -0.89 7.39
CA LEU A 45 5.23 -0.25 7.88
C LEU A 45 4.11 -1.25 8.16
N GLY A 46 4.12 -2.40 7.49
CA GLY A 46 3.13 -3.46 7.69
C GLY A 46 2.91 -4.34 6.48
N ALA A 47 2.14 -5.41 6.68
CA ALA A 47 1.67 -6.29 5.63
C ALA A 47 0.13 -6.32 5.59
N CYS A 48 -0.44 -6.55 4.42
CA CYS A 48 -1.87 -6.55 4.15
C CYS A 48 -2.21 -7.69 3.18
N SER A 49 -3.21 -8.50 3.48
CA SER A 49 -3.63 -9.62 2.62
C SER A 49 -4.60 -9.22 1.49
N SER A 50 -4.86 -7.92 1.29
CA SER A 50 -5.82 -7.45 0.29
C SER A 50 -5.52 -6.02 -0.17
N ALA A 51 -5.83 -5.72 -1.43
CA ALA A 51 -5.62 -4.39 -2.03
C ALA A 51 -6.38 -3.26 -1.30
N GLY A 52 -7.59 -3.53 -0.79
CA GLY A 52 -8.34 -2.56 0.00
C GLY A 52 -7.72 -2.27 1.37
N ALA A 53 -7.12 -3.28 2.01
CA ALA A 53 -6.39 -3.11 3.27
C ALA A 53 -5.07 -2.35 3.05
N LEU A 54 -4.38 -2.66 1.95
CA LEU A 54 -3.21 -1.92 1.50
C LEU A 54 -3.53 -0.43 1.33
N PHE A 55 -4.58 -0.10 0.58
CA PHE A 55 -5.00 1.30 0.37
C PHE A 55 -5.25 2.02 1.69
N LYS A 56 -6.03 1.44 2.61
CA LYS A 56 -6.27 2.03 3.94
C LYS A 56 -4.97 2.26 4.72
N LYS A 57 -4.05 1.29 4.69
CA LYS A 57 -2.77 1.37 5.41
C LYS A 57 -1.88 2.47 4.85
N VAL A 58 -1.72 2.52 3.53
CA VAL A 58 -0.89 3.53 2.85
C VAL A 58 -1.48 4.92 3.05
N SER A 59 -2.81 5.10 2.91
CA SER A 59 -3.48 6.38 3.15
C SER A 59 -3.35 6.84 4.62
N SER A 60 -3.45 5.91 5.57
CA SER A 60 -3.23 6.22 6.99
C SER A 60 -1.78 6.62 7.29
N CYS A 61 -0.80 5.94 6.67
CA CYS A 61 0.62 6.28 6.82
C CYS A 61 1.03 7.56 6.08
N ALA A 62 0.31 7.93 5.02
CA ALA A 62 0.52 9.18 4.29
C ALA A 62 -0.02 10.42 5.03
N SER A 63 -0.96 10.24 5.95
CA SER A 63 -1.60 11.33 6.70
C SER A 63 -0.81 11.79 7.94
N HIS A 64 0.39 11.24 8.18
CA HIS A 64 1.17 11.40 9.41
C HIS A 64 2.64 11.71 9.11
#